data_AF-A0A116MXW8-F1
#
_entry.id   AF-A0A116MXW8-F1
#
_cell.length_a   1.000
_cell.length_b   1.000
_cell.length_c   1.000
_cell.angle_alpha   90.00
_cell.angle_beta   90.00
_cell.angle_gamma   90.00
#
_symmetry.space_group_name_H-M   'P 1'
#
loop_
_entity.id
_entity.type
_entity.pdbx_description
1 polymer ?
#
loop_
_entity_poly.entity_id
_entity_poly.type
_entity_poly.pdbx_seq_one_letter_code
_entity_poly.pdbx_strand_id
1 'polypeptide(L)'
;MKSCLKSTEGTISKYENWSEDDDIYLELANNDKESTLQEVADFLGRSRNAIDARLNHLRKNYNLKNMKHIWTDEEVEELKVLYPQKSSYYLANYFRTSRFSILKKAERLGLTGNGKRVSIKHLDNEVKRLCNEGRTRKEIASDLNIPYETVKKYIWKNNIPCKNSETSAGWLKYHRQQNQIHYAERGNR
;
A
#
# COMPACT_ATOMS: atom_id res chain seq x y z
N MET A 1 -33.33 -50.28 -13.54
CA MET A 1 -33.33 -48.98 -14.23
C MET A 1 -33.21 -47.84 -13.22
N LYS A 2 -32.00 -47.30 -13.00
CA LYS A 2 -31.77 -45.90 -12.64
C LYS A 2 -30.40 -45.51 -13.20
N SER A 3 -30.48 -44.76 -14.31
CA SER A 3 -29.40 -43.97 -14.88
C SER A 3 -28.92 -42.93 -13.87
N CYS A 4 -27.61 -42.72 -13.80
CA CYS A 4 -27.05 -41.43 -13.40
C CYS A 4 -25.62 -41.33 -13.97
N LEU A 5 -25.52 -40.89 -15.23
CA LEU A 5 -24.29 -40.38 -15.80
C LEU A 5 -23.90 -39.12 -15.03
N LYS A 6 -22.80 -39.18 -14.25
CA LYS A 6 -22.11 -37.99 -13.78
C LYS A 6 -20.86 -37.83 -14.62
N SER A 7 -20.93 -36.93 -15.59
CA SER A 7 -19.76 -36.38 -16.26
C SER A 7 -18.87 -35.74 -15.21
N THR A 8 -17.76 -36.37 -14.85
CA THR A 8 -16.72 -35.75 -14.02
C THR A 8 -15.75 -35.06 -14.96
N GLU A 9 -16.06 -33.81 -15.31
CA GLU A 9 -15.05 -32.91 -15.87
C GLU A 9 -13.96 -32.72 -14.82
N GLY A 10 -12.73 -33.09 -15.20
CA GLY A 10 -11.60 -33.32 -14.31
C GLY A 10 -11.18 -32.08 -13.55
N THR A 11 -11.23 -32.17 -12.22
CA THR A 11 -10.45 -31.27 -11.36
C THR A 11 -8.97 -31.59 -11.54
N ILE A 12 -8.28 -30.78 -12.33
CA ILE A 12 -6.82 -30.81 -12.51
C ILE A 12 -6.16 -30.67 -11.14
N SER A 13 -5.24 -31.59 -10.82
CA SER A 13 -4.58 -31.64 -9.51
C SER A 13 -3.64 -30.46 -9.33
N LYS A 14 -3.59 -29.86 -8.13
CA LYS A 14 -2.61 -28.81 -7.77
C LYS A 14 -1.13 -29.23 -7.92
N TYR A 15 -0.87 -30.52 -8.12
CA TYR A 15 0.46 -31.12 -8.26
C TYR A 15 0.73 -31.66 -9.67
N GLU A 16 -0.14 -31.38 -10.63
CA GLU A 16 0.05 -31.82 -12.01
C GLU A 16 1.25 -31.10 -12.64
N ASN A 17 2.17 -31.89 -13.17
CA ASN A 17 3.35 -31.37 -13.84
C ASN A 17 2.93 -30.52 -15.05
N TRP A 18 3.74 -29.51 -15.37
CA TRP A 18 3.52 -28.70 -16.56
C TRP A 18 3.83 -29.53 -17.81
N SER A 19 2.87 -29.61 -18.71
CA SER A 19 3.04 -30.25 -20.01
C SER A 19 3.70 -29.30 -21.02
N GLU A 20 4.19 -29.84 -22.13
CA GLU A 20 4.69 -29.04 -23.25
C GLU A 20 3.58 -28.20 -23.88
N ASP A 21 2.36 -28.75 -23.98
CA ASP A 21 1.18 -28.03 -24.46
C ASP A 21 0.82 -26.83 -23.57
N ASP A 22 0.95 -26.97 -22.24
CA ASP A 22 0.76 -25.85 -21.31
C ASP A 22 1.79 -24.75 -21.57
N ASP A 23 3.05 -25.10 -21.80
CA ASP A 23 4.11 -24.13 -22.07
C ASP A 23 3.92 -23.41 -23.41
N ILE A 24 3.49 -24.15 -24.45
CA ILE A 24 3.13 -23.59 -25.76
C ILE A 24 1.96 -22.62 -25.62
N TYR A 25 0.91 -23.00 -24.88
CA TYR A 25 -0.23 -22.14 -24.63
C TYR A 25 0.19 -20.86 -23.87
N LEU A 26 1.03 -20.99 -22.85
CA LEU A 26 1.57 -19.85 -22.11
C LEU A 26 2.40 -18.91 -22.98
N GLU A 27 3.18 -19.43 -23.93
CA GLU A 27 3.93 -18.61 -24.88
C GLU A 27 3.01 -17.83 -25.82
N LEU A 28 1.99 -18.50 -26.38
CA LEU A 28 0.99 -17.88 -27.25
C LEU A 28 0.24 -16.77 -26.50
N ALA A 29 -0.30 -17.07 -25.32
CA ALA A 29 -1.01 -16.11 -24.48
C ALA A 29 -0.11 -14.95 -24.00
N ASN A 30 1.19 -15.18 -23.82
CA ASN A 30 2.12 -14.11 -23.46
C ASN A 30 2.42 -13.17 -24.65
N ASN A 31 2.24 -13.64 -25.89
CA ASN A 31 2.54 -12.91 -27.11
C ASN A 31 1.33 -12.17 -27.71
N ASP A 32 0.10 -12.67 -27.49
CA ASP A 32 -1.12 -12.08 -28.05
C ASP A 32 -1.42 -10.66 -27.50
N LYS A 33 -0.93 -10.34 -26.29
CA LYS A 33 -1.20 -9.08 -25.56
C LYS A 33 -2.69 -8.80 -25.37
N GLU A 34 -3.53 -9.81 -25.43
CA GLU A 34 -4.97 -9.70 -25.18
C GLU A 34 -5.34 -10.54 -23.96
N SER A 35 -4.68 -11.70 -23.81
CA SER A 35 -4.89 -12.60 -22.69
C SER A 35 -4.39 -12.00 -21.39
N THR A 36 -5.28 -11.96 -20.39
CA THR A 36 -4.88 -11.66 -19.02
C THR A 36 -4.33 -12.90 -18.32
N LEU A 37 -3.45 -12.69 -17.34
CA LEU A 37 -2.96 -13.78 -16.48
C LEU A 37 -4.09 -14.55 -15.78
N GLN A 38 -5.25 -13.92 -15.59
CA GLN A 38 -6.37 -14.56 -14.93
C GLN A 38 -7.16 -15.45 -15.88
N GLU A 39 -7.41 -15.02 -17.12
CA GLU A 39 -8.06 -15.86 -18.13
C GLU A 39 -7.21 -17.09 -18.45
N VAL A 40 -5.90 -16.93 -18.54
CA VAL A 40 -4.94 -18.04 -18.71
C VAL A 40 -4.99 -18.99 -17.51
N ALA A 41 -5.08 -18.46 -16.30
CA ALA A 41 -5.21 -19.25 -15.09
C ALA A 41 -6.52 -20.04 -15.04
N ASP A 42 -7.62 -19.40 -15.41
CA ASP A 42 -8.96 -19.99 -15.43
C ASP A 42 -9.04 -21.09 -16.51
N PHE A 43 -8.46 -20.87 -17.70
CA PHE A 43 -8.39 -21.85 -18.79
C PHE A 43 -7.57 -23.08 -18.40
N LEU A 44 -6.39 -22.90 -17.80
CA LEU A 44 -5.52 -24.00 -17.38
C LEU A 44 -5.96 -24.65 -16.04
N GLY A 45 -7.03 -24.15 -15.41
CA GLY A 45 -7.49 -24.63 -14.10
C GLY A 45 -6.45 -24.46 -12.98
N ARG A 46 -5.55 -23.48 -13.10
CA ARG A 46 -4.44 -23.24 -12.15
C ARG A 46 -4.61 -21.89 -11.46
N SER A 47 -3.93 -21.71 -10.32
CA SER A 47 -3.90 -20.39 -9.69
C SER A 47 -3.07 -19.40 -10.53
N ARG A 48 -3.45 -18.11 -10.54
CA ARG A 48 -2.68 -17.03 -11.16
C ARG A 48 -1.21 -17.02 -10.73
N ASN A 49 -0.93 -17.31 -9.46
CA ASN A 49 0.43 -17.37 -8.94
C ASN A 49 1.24 -18.53 -9.55
N ALA A 50 0.59 -19.66 -9.84
CA ALA A 50 1.23 -20.79 -10.52
C ALA A 50 1.58 -20.42 -11.96
N ILE A 51 0.68 -19.73 -12.67
CA ILE A 51 0.95 -19.20 -14.01
C ILE A 51 2.14 -18.24 -13.99
N ASP A 52 2.16 -17.27 -13.06
CA ASP A 52 3.26 -16.30 -12.97
C ASP A 52 4.59 -16.99 -12.63
N ALA A 53 4.59 -17.96 -11.72
CA ALA A 53 5.76 -18.77 -11.39
C ALA A 53 6.29 -19.54 -12.61
N ARG A 54 5.38 -20.16 -13.40
CA ARG A 54 5.78 -20.90 -14.61
C ARG A 54 6.30 -19.98 -15.70
N LEU A 55 5.64 -18.85 -15.96
CA LEU A 55 6.13 -17.85 -16.90
C LEU A 55 7.50 -17.30 -16.48
N ASN A 56 7.73 -17.06 -15.19
CA ASN A 56 9.04 -16.65 -14.69
C ASN A 56 10.13 -17.72 -14.91
N HIS A 57 9.78 -19.00 -14.91
CA HIS A 57 10.68 -20.08 -15.31
C HIS A 57 10.93 -20.08 -16.82
N LEU A 58 9.87 -20.02 -17.63
CA LEU A 58 9.98 -19.99 -19.09
C LEU A 58 10.79 -18.79 -19.58
N ARG A 59 10.63 -17.61 -18.98
CA ARG A 59 11.40 -16.37 -19.27
C ARG A 59 12.92 -16.53 -19.17
N LYS A 60 13.40 -17.48 -18.37
CA LYS A 60 14.85 -17.74 -18.24
C LYS A 60 15.41 -18.52 -19.42
N ASN A 61 14.57 -19.35 -20.05
CA ASN A 61 14.96 -20.28 -21.10
C ASN A 61 14.57 -19.76 -22.49
N TYR A 62 13.41 -19.12 -22.57
CA TYR A 62 12.80 -18.53 -23.75
C TYR A 62 12.64 -17.05 -23.45
N ASN A 63 13.12 -16.15 -24.31
CA ASN A 63 13.18 -14.69 -24.10
C ASN A 63 11.79 -14.02 -24.11
N LEU A 64 10.90 -14.47 -23.23
CA LEU A 64 9.51 -14.06 -23.11
C LEU A 64 9.41 -12.72 -22.37
N LYS A 65 8.51 -11.85 -22.83
CA LYS A 65 8.24 -10.58 -22.16
C LYS A 65 7.35 -10.79 -20.94
N ASN A 66 7.31 -9.81 -20.03
CA ASN A 66 6.35 -9.83 -18.92
C ASN A 66 4.94 -9.54 -19.45
N MET A 67 3.98 -10.43 -19.15
CA MET A 67 2.56 -10.12 -19.26
C MET A 67 2.23 -8.97 -18.31
N LYS A 68 2.09 -7.78 -18.87
CA LYS A 68 1.67 -6.59 -18.12
C LYS A 68 0.15 -6.53 -18.17
N HIS A 69 -0.47 -6.19 -17.05
CA HIS A 69 -1.88 -5.81 -17.07
C HIS A 69 -2.06 -4.60 -18.00
N ILE A 70 -2.98 -4.75 -18.95
CA ILE A 70 -3.37 -3.73 -19.91
C ILE A 70 -4.57 -3.03 -19.31
N TRP A 71 -4.45 -1.71 -19.20
CA TRP A 71 -5.52 -0.88 -18.67
C TRP A 71 -6.47 -0.53 -19.80
N THR A 72 -7.73 -0.93 -19.68
CA THR A 72 -8.78 -0.45 -20.60
C THR A 72 -9.20 0.98 -20.25
N ASP A 73 -9.88 1.66 -21.17
CA ASP A 73 -10.38 3.01 -20.92
C ASP A 73 -11.45 3.01 -19.82
N GLU A 74 -12.27 1.96 -19.77
CA GLU A 74 -13.27 1.74 -18.72
C GLU A 74 -12.61 1.56 -17.34
N GLU A 75 -11.57 0.73 -17.24
CA GLU A 75 -10.82 0.54 -16.00
C GLU A 75 -10.13 1.83 -15.53
N VAL A 76 -9.68 2.66 -16.47
CA VAL A 76 -9.09 3.97 -16.17
C VAL A 76 -10.13 4.91 -15.56
N GLU A 77 -11.34 4.97 -16.12
CA GLU A 77 -12.43 5.77 -15.57
C GLU A 77 -12.86 5.28 -14.18
N GLU A 78 -13.01 3.96 -14.00
CA GLU A 78 -13.28 3.38 -12.69
C GLU A 78 -12.17 3.68 -11.67
N LEU A 79 -10.90 3.59 -12.10
CA LEU A 79 -9.76 3.91 -11.24
C LEU A 79 -9.82 5.36 -10.77
N LYS A 80 -10.14 6.33 -11.65
CA LYS A 80 -10.26 7.75 -11.27
C LYS A 80 -11.30 7.96 -10.16
N VAL A 81 -12.43 7.25 -10.22
CA VAL A 81 -13.51 7.36 -9.23
C VAL A 81 -13.12 6.67 -7.92
N LEU A 82 -12.53 5.47 -7.98
CA LEU A 82 -12.28 4.64 -6.81
C LEU A 82 -10.98 4.99 -6.08
N TYR A 83 -9.97 5.52 -6.78
CA TYR A 83 -8.65 5.79 -6.21
C TYR A 83 -8.66 6.77 -5.03
N PRO A 84 -9.46 7.87 -5.07
CA PRO A 84 -9.61 8.75 -3.92
C PRO A 84 -10.49 8.17 -2.81
N GLN A 85 -11.08 6.98 -2.95
CA GLN A 85 -12.02 6.44 -1.96
C GLN A 85 -11.52 5.17 -1.29
N LYS A 86 -10.78 4.35 -2.04
CA LYS A 86 -10.37 3.00 -1.65
C LYS A 86 -8.86 2.92 -1.47
N SER A 87 -8.43 1.93 -0.68
CA SER A 87 -7.00 1.66 -0.50
C SER A 87 -6.41 1.03 -1.75
N SER A 88 -5.10 1.24 -1.99
CA SER A 88 -4.40 0.58 -3.09
C SER A 88 -4.43 -0.95 -3.02
N TYR A 89 -4.61 -1.52 -1.82
CA TYR A 89 -4.79 -2.95 -1.64
C TYR A 89 -6.15 -3.42 -2.17
N TYR A 90 -7.23 -2.70 -1.86
CA TYR A 90 -8.56 -3.00 -2.40
C TYR A 90 -8.55 -2.91 -3.93
N LEU A 91 -7.99 -1.83 -4.47
CA LEU A 91 -7.93 -1.59 -5.93
C LEU A 91 -7.12 -2.68 -6.64
N ALA A 92 -6.02 -3.13 -6.05
CA ALA A 92 -5.21 -4.22 -6.62
C ALA A 92 -6.03 -5.51 -6.75
N ASN A 93 -6.84 -5.85 -5.74
CA ASN A 93 -7.71 -7.02 -5.80
C ASN A 93 -8.86 -6.82 -6.79
N TYR A 94 -9.46 -5.63 -6.81
CA TYR A 94 -10.58 -5.29 -7.69
C TYR A 94 -10.20 -5.36 -9.17
N PHE A 95 -9.13 -4.66 -9.58
CA PHE A 95 -8.60 -4.68 -10.96
C PHE A 95 -7.73 -5.91 -11.27
N ARG A 96 -7.66 -6.88 -10.34
CA ARG A 96 -6.84 -8.10 -10.48
C ARG A 96 -5.41 -7.77 -10.94
N THR A 97 -4.80 -6.76 -10.35
CA THR A 97 -3.48 -6.24 -10.73
C THR A 97 -2.60 -6.04 -9.51
N SER A 98 -1.32 -5.73 -9.70
CA SER A 98 -0.43 -5.49 -8.58
C SER A 98 -0.63 -4.09 -8.00
N ARG A 99 -0.43 -3.94 -6.68
CA ARG A 99 -0.42 -2.61 -6.03
C ARG A 99 0.54 -1.64 -6.73
N PHE A 100 1.67 -2.14 -7.20
CA PHE A 100 2.64 -1.33 -7.93
C PHE A 100 2.07 -0.82 -9.27
N SER A 101 1.34 -1.66 -10.01
CA SER A 101 0.64 -1.26 -11.24
C SER A 101 -0.39 -0.16 -10.96
N ILE A 102 -1.21 -0.32 -9.92
CA ILE A 102 -2.17 0.70 -9.47
C ILE A 102 -1.48 2.04 -9.19
N LEU A 103 -0.43 2.03 -8.36
CA LEU A 103 0.27 3.25 -7.96
C LEU A 103 0.91 3.94 -9.17
N LYS A 104 1.56 3.18 -10.05
CA LYS A 104 2.22 3.71 -11.25
C LYS A 104 1.23 4.25 -12.28
N LYS A 105 0.07 3.60 -12.43
CA LYS A 105 -1.00 4.11 -13.30
C LYS A 105 -1.60 5.39 -12.72
N ALA A 106 -1.90 5.41 -11.42
CA ALA A 106 -2.40 6.60 -10.73
C ALA A 106 -1.43 7.78 -10.83
N GLU A 107 -0.12 7.55 -10.67
CA GLU A 107 0.92 8.57 -10.86
C GLU A 107 0.88 9.17 -12.27
N ARG A 108 0.81 8.33 -13.31
CA ARG A 108 0.70 8.77 -14.71
C ARG A 108 -0.58 9.54 -15.00
N LEU A 109 -1.65 9.25 -14.28
CA LEU A 109 -2.94 9.93 -14.37
C LEU A 109 -3.03 11.17 -13.45
N GLY A 110 -1.99 11.46 -12.67
CA GLY A 110 -1.99 12.57 -11.70
C GLY A 110 -2.97 12.39 -10.54
N LEU A 111 -3.40 11.16 -10.26
CA LEU A 111 -4.36 10.87 -9.18
C LEU A 111 -3.68 10.95 -7.82
N THR A 112 -4.28 11.72 -6.91
CA THR A 112 -3.85 11.78 -5.52
C THR A 112 -4.77 10.92 -4.67
N GLY A 113 -4.20 10.00 -3.90
CA GLY A 113 -4.98 9.09 -3.07
C GLY A 113 -5.61 9.81 -1.89
N ASN A 114 -6.45 9.07 -1.14
CA ASN A 114 -7.06 9.53 0.10
C ASN A 114 -6.00 9.93 1.13
N GLY A 115 -5.69 11.22 1.16
CA GLY A 115 -4.63 11.79 1.96
C GLY A 115 -3.73 12.64 1.09
N LYS A 116 -4.11 13.93 0.97
CA LYS A 116 -3.08 14.98 0.98
C LYS A 116 -2.17 14.63 2.14
N ARG A 117 -0.98 14.07 1.86
CA ARG A 117 0.09 14.01 2.83
C ARG A 117 0.43 15.47 3.09
N VAL A 118 -0.23 16.07 4.08
CA VAL A 118 0.15 17.39 4.55
C VAL A 118 1.60 17.25 4.98
N SER A 119 2.50 17.78 4.17
CA SER A 119 3.93 17.73 4.44
C SER A 119 4.18 18.67 5.61
N ILE A 120 4.00 18.19 6.83
CA ILE A 120 4.17 18.96 8.08
C ILE A 120 5.61 19.47 8.28
N LYS A 121 6.56 19.08 7.41
CA LYS A 121 7.95 19.56 7.44
C LYS A 121 8.06 21.08 7.43
N HIS A 122 7.20 21.79 6.70
CA HIS A 122 7.22 23.26 6.66
C HIS A 122 6.78 23.91 7.99
N LEU A 123 6.18 23.14 8.89
CA LEU A 123 5.70 23.57 10.21
C LEU A 123 6.56 23.02 11.34
N ASP A 124 7.76 22.50 11.05
CA ASP A 124 8.64 21.88 12.06
C ASP A 124 8.92 22.82 13.24
N ASN A 125 9.30 24.06 12.94
CA ASN A 125 9.58 25.08 13.97
C ASN A 125 8.34 25.38 14.82
N GLU A 126 7.17 25.40 14.20
CA GLU A 126 5.92 25.73 14.86
C GLU A 126 5.43 24.59 15.76
N VAL A 127 5.54 23.34 15.30
CA VAL A 127 5.26 22.15 16.11
C VAL A 127 6.19 22.10 17.34
N LYS A 128 7.50 22.38 17.16
CA LYS A 128 8.46 22.42 18.27
C LYS A 128 8.13 23.54 19.26
N ARG A 129 7.79 24.74 18.77
CA ARG A 129 7.38 25.88 19.59
C ARG A 129 6.17 25.54 20.46
N LEU A 130 5.09 25.02 19.85
CA LEU A 130 3.87 24.67 20.57
C LEU A 130 4.09 23.52 21.58
N CYS A 131 4.94 22.53 21.26
CA CYS A 131 5.30 21.49 22.21
C CYS A 131 6.11 22.01 23.41
N ASN A 132 7.01 22.98 23.20
CA ASN A 132 7.76 23.64 24.27
C ASN A 132 6.87 24.53 25.15
N GLU A 133 5.83 25.14 24.57
CA GLU A 133 4.80 25.89 25.30
C GLU A 133 3.88 24.98 26.12
N GLY A 134 4.03 23.66 26.02
CA GLY A 134 3.27 22.68 26.78
C GLY A 134 1.88 22.39 26.21
N ARG A 135 1.61 22.79 24.97
CA ARG A 135 0.39 22.41 24.25
C ARG A 135 0.32 20.90 24.07
N THR A 136 -0.89 20.37 24.15
CA THR A 136 -1.15 18.96 23.85
C THR A 136 -1.12 18.71 22.36
N ARG A 137 -0.83 17.46 21.96
CA ARG A 137 -0.90 17.03 20.55
C ARG A 137 -2.26 17.32 19.88
N LYS A 138 -3.35 17.33 20.66
CA LYS A 138 -4.70 17.65 20.16
C LYS A 138 -4.86 19.14 19.89
N GLU A 139 -4.41 19.99 20.80
CA GLU A 139 -4.42 21.45 20.59
C GLU A 139 -3.55 21.82 19.39
N ILE A 140 -2.36 21.25 19.27
CA ILE A 140 -1.46 21.49 18.11
C ILE A 140 -2.13 21.10 16.79
N ALA A 141 -2.90 20.00 16.78
CA ALA A 141 -3.63 19.57 15.60
C ALA A 141 -4.73 20.58 15.21
N SER A 142 -5.46 21.10 16.20
CA SER A 142 -6.47 22.14 15.99
C SER A 142 -5.84 23.47 15.54
N ASP A 143 -4.77 23.91 16.21
CA ASP A 143 -4.10 25.19 15.98
C ASP A 143 -3.48 25.25 14.57
N LEU A 144 -2.89 24.13 14.11
CA LEU A 144 -2.28 24.05 12.79
C LEU A 144 -3.29 23.65 11.70
N ASN A 145 -4.53 23.35 12.05
CA ASN A 145 -5.55 22.78 11.17
C ASN A 145 -5.05 21.53 10.42
N ILE A 146 -4.41 20.61 11.15
CA ILE A 146 -3.83 19.37 10.62
C ILE A 146 -4.49 18.17 11.31
N PRO A 147 -4.72 17.05 10.59
CA PRO A 147 -5.21 15.83 11.23
C PRO A 147 -4.31 15.39 12.40
N TYR A 148 -4.94 15.06 13.53
CA TYR A 148 -4.26 14.60 14.75
C TYR A 148 -3.26 13.47 14.49
N GLU A 149 -3.61 12.49 13.66
CA GLU A 149 -2.74 11.36 13.32
C GLU A 149 -1.47 11.79 12.57
N THR A 150 -1.52 12.88 11.79
CA THR A 150 -0.33 13.45 11.14
C THR A 150 0.60 14.06 12.17
N VAL A 151 0.08 14.85 13.11
CA VAL A 151 0.85 15.46 14.21
C VAL A 151 1.47 14.40 15.11
N LYS A 152 0.68 13.40 15.54
CA LYS A 152 1.12 12.27 16.36
C LYS A 152 2.26 11.48 15.70
N LYS A 153 2.11 11.11 14.42
CA LYS A 153 3.15 10.41 13.67
C LYS A 153 4.42 11.25 13.51
N TYR A 154 4.27 12.55 13.27
CA TYR A 154 5.41 13.45 13.13
C TYR A 154 6.23 13.56 14.41
N ILE A 155 5.57 13.81 15.54
CA ILE A 155 6.21 13.92 16.86
C ILE A 155 6.93 12.62 17.23
N TRP A 156 6.28 11.47 16.99
CA TRP A 156 6.89 10.15 17.26
C TRP A 156 8.13 9.90 16.39
N LYS A 157 8.04 10.19 15.09
CA LYS A 157 9.14 9.98 14.14
C LYS A 157 10.36 10.88 14.42
N ASN A 158 10.13 12.11 14.86
CA ASN A 158 11.20 13.09 15.15
C ASN A 158 11.61 13.11 16.63
N ASN A 159 11.05 12.20 17.45
CA ASN A 159 11.33 12.08 18.88
C ASN A 159 11.17 13.41 19.66
N ILE A 160 10.13 14.18 19.34
CA ILE A 160 9.88 15.50 19.94
C ILE A 160 9.16 15.30 21.29
N PRO A 161 9.70 15.82 22.41
CA PRO A 161 9.02 15.74 23.71
C PRO A 161 7.79 16.65 23.71
N CYS A 162 6.61 16.06 23.76
CA CYS A 162 5.35 16.81 23.65
C CYS A 162 4.25 16.17 24.50
N LYS A 163 3.40 16.99 25.11
CA LYS A 163 2.33 16.55 26.01
C LYS A 163 1.28 15.71 25.25
N ASN A 164 1.06 14.47 25.68
CA ASN A 164 0.13 13.56 24.99
C ASN A 164 -1.35 13.87 25.30
N SER A 165 -1.63 14.22 26.56
CA SER A 165 -2.95 14.58 27.09
C SER A 165 -2.81 15.50 28.31
N GLU A 166 -3.90 16.14 28.73
CA GLU A 166 -3.97 17.02 29.91
C GLU A 166 -3.32 16.41 31.17
N THR A 167 -3.42 15.10 31.34
CA THR A 167 -2.94 14.31 32.49
C THR A 167 -1.58 13.61 32.30
N SER A 168 -0.74 14.06 31.36
CA SER A 168 0.56 13.40 31.09
C SER A 168 1.59 13.63 32.22
N ALA A 169 1.54 12.79 33.26
CA ALA A 169 2.49 12.75 34.39
C ALA A 169 3.96 12.65 33.94
N GLY A 170 4.24 12.00 32.81
CA GLY A 170 5.59 11.89 32.23
C GLY A 170 6.17 13.21 31.73
N TRP A 171 5.36 14.09 31.14
CA TRP A 171 5.80 15.41 30.66
C TRP A 171 6.13 16.34 31.85
N LEU A 172 5.30 16.30 32.90
CA LEU A 172 5.53 17.04 34.15
C LEU A 172 6.80 16.58 34.90
N LYS A 173 7.24 15.33 34.73
CA LYS A 173 8.50 14.83 35.31
C LYS A 173 9.71 15.32 34.51
N TYR A 174 9.66 15.23 33.17
CA TYR A 174 10.72 15.72 32.28
C TYR A 174 10.96 17.23 32.44
N HIS A 175 9.91 18.05 32.43
CA HIS A 175 10.06 19.51 32.58
C HIS A 175 10.53 19.95 33.96
N ARG A 176 10.11 19.24 35.02
CA ARG A 176 10.66 19.48 36.38
C ARG A 176 12.16 19.26 36.43
N GLN A 177 12.64 18.19 35.79
CA GLN A 177 14.07 17.85 35.77
C GLN A 177 14.88 18.85 34.93
N GLN A 178 14.37 19.30 33.78
CA GLN A 178 15.03 20.31 32.93
C GLN A 178 15.07 21.70 33.58
N ASN A 179 13.98 22.13 34.23
CA ASN A 179 13.97 23.39 34.98
C ASN A 179 14.97 23.36 36.15
N GLN A 180 15.08 22.23 36.86
CA GLN A 180 16.02 22.08 37.97
C GLN A 180 17.49 22.19 37.52
N ILE A 181 17.83 21.67 36.33
CA ILE A 181 19.14 21.84 35.70
C ILE A 181 19.39 23.32 35.34
N HIS A 182 18.41 23.98 34.73
CA HIS A 182 18.54 25.38 34.32
C HIS A 182 18.76 26.35 35.50
N TYR A 183 18.10 26.12 36.64
CA TYR A 183 18.31 26.91 37.85
C TYR A 183 19.68 26.63 38.51
N ALA A 184 20.18 25.39 38.42
CA ALA A 184 21.52 25.04 38.91
C ALA A 184 22.64 25.71 38.09
N GLU A 185 22.45 25.90 36.79
CA GLU A 185 23.42 26.58 35.91
C GLU A 185 23.41 28.11 36.07
N ARG A 186 22.28 28.70 36.49
CA ARG A 186 22.18 30.14 36.78
C ARG A 186 22.68 30.55 38.16
N GLY A 187 22.69 29.63 39.13
CA GLY A 187 23.18 29.88 40.49
C GLY A 187 24.70 29.75 40.68
N ASN A 188 25.45 29.49 39.60
CA ASN A 188 26.90 29.25 39.60
C ASN A 188 27.68 30.30 38.79
N ARG A 189 27.11 31.50 38.60
CA ARG A 189 27.77 32.69 38.05
C ARG A 189 27.86 33.79 39.08
#